data_AF-A0A090X9T5-F1
#
_entry.id   AF-A0A090X9T5-F1
#
_cell.length_a   1.000
_cell.length_b   1.000
_cell.length_c   1.000
_cell.angle_alpha   90.00
_cell.angle_beta   90.00
_cell.angle_gamma   90.00
#
_symmetry.space_group_name_H-M   'P 1'
#
loop_
_entity.id
_entity.type
_entity.pdbx_description
1 polymer ?
#
loop_
_entity_poly.entity_id
_entity_poly.type
_entity_poly.pdbx_seq_one_letter_code
_entity_poly.pdbx_strand_id
1 'polypeptide(L)'
;MATCEGDASKLRNTLLNCVNHFCGKHEKCSVESPCKEHGHVPTTLLIKDPVALELLSTFLRTTTVFKNAEDYVKSKDTFYIESFNNSMLIYLDKRVHYQDKSYNLRQSLALLDWNEHVGRGHTSIYLIEDCQHPDRQGGKKKYVRKTYSFVRKISELVLQAAALDDADVVTDDSLGGDKN
;
A
#
# COMPACT_ATOMS: atom_id res chain seq x y z
N MET A 1 15.08 2.59 -1.30
CA MET A 1 14.88 1.25 -1.91
C MET A 1 14.03 1.31 -3.16
N ALA A 2 12.85 1.97 -3.15
CA ALA A 2 11.98 2.05 -4.33
C ALA A 2 12.60 2.61 -5.64
N THR A 3 13.62 3.47 -5.54
CA THR A 3 14.28 4.13 -6.69
C THR A 3 15.47 3.36 -7.28
N CYS A 4 15.78 2.15 -6.76
CA CYS A 4 16.91 1.36 -7.25
C CYS A 4 16.59 0.50 -8.49
N GLU A 5 15.33 0.48 -8.96
CA GLU A 5 14.91 -0.25 -10.18
C GLU A 5 15.27 -1.74 -10.21
N GLY A 6 15.49 -2.37 -9.04
CA GLY A 6 15.92 -3.76 -8.98
C GLY A 6 17.45 -3.95 -8.99
N ASP A 7 18.25 -2.89 -9.06
CA ASP A 7 19.71 -2.96 -9.07
C ASP A 7 20.33 -2.75 -7.68
N ALA A 8 21.06 -3.77 -7.23
CA ALA A 8 21.73 -3.81 -5.93
C ALA A 8 22.86 -2.78 -5.86
N SER A 9 23.54 -2.52 -6.97
CA SER A 9 24.61 -1.52 -7.05
C SER A 9 24.06 -0.11 -6.89
N LYS A 10 22.97 0.21 -7.59
CA LYS A 10 22.24 1.46 -7.43
C LYS A 10 21.74 1.65 -5.99
N LEU A 11 21.26 0.58 -5.34
CA LEU A 11 20.86 0.64 -3.93
C LEU A 11 22.04 0.97 -3.00
N ARG A 12 23.17 0.25 -3.13
CA ARG A 12 24.40 0.51 -2.35
C ARG A 12 24.92 1.95 -2.55
N ASN A 13 24.91 2.42 -3.79
CA ASN A 13 25.30 3.79 -4.13
C ASN A 13 24.37 4.83 -3.51
N THR A 14 23.07 4.56 -3.50
CA THR A 14 22.08 5.43 -2.85
C THR A 14 22.32 5.51 -1.34
N LEU A 15 22.61 4.38 -0.70
CA LEU A 15 22.95 4.33 0.73
C LEU A 15 24.22 5.11 1.04
N LEU A 16 25.29 4.94 0.26
CA LEU A 16 26.53 5.69 0.45
C LEU A 16 26.37 7.19 0.15
N ASN A 17 25.46 7.56 -0.75
CA ASN A 17 25.16 8.97 -1.01
C ASN A 17 24.58 9.70 0.20
N CYS A 18 24.02 8.97 1.18
CA CYS A 18 23.58 9.53 2.45
C CYS A 18 24.69 10.32 3.16
N VAL A 19 25.94 9.85 3.07
CA VAL A 19 27.11 10.54 3.64
C VAL A 19 27.29 11.91 2.99
N ASN A 20 27.25 11.99 1.66
CA ASN A 20 27.36 13.26 0.93
C ASN A 20 26.20 14.21 1.27
N HIS A 21 24.98 13.68 1.38
CA HIS A 21 23.81 14.45 1.75
C HIS A 21 24.01 15.13 3.13
N PHE A 22 24.50 14.40 4.13
CA PHE A 22 24.77 14.97 5.47
C PHE A 22 25.97 15.94 5.50
N CYS A 23 26.86 15.92 4.50
CA CYS A 23 27.88 16.94 4.30
C CYS A 23 27.36 18.23 3.64
N GLY A 24 26.09 18.26 3.20
CA GLY A 24 25.53 19.34 2.39
C GLY A 24 25.87 19.24 0.89
N LYS A 25 26.39 18.09 0.42
CA LYS A 25 26.67 17.83 -1.00
C LYS A 25 25.50 17.09 -1.64
N HIS A 26 24.65 17.84 -2.35
CA HIS A 26 23.38 17.33 -2.87
C HIS A 26 23.40 16.90 -4.35
N GLU A 27 24.55 16.88 -5.02
CA GLU A 27 24.69 16.58 -6.45
C GLU A 27 23.96 15.29 -6.87
N LYS A 28 24.20 14.20 -6.11
CA LYS A 28 23.67 12.86 -6.37
C LYS A 28 22.31 12.58 -5.69
N CYS A 29 21.69 13.58 -5.06
CA CYS A 29 20.33 13.43 -4.52
C CYS A 29 19.29 13.34 -5.64
N SER A 30 18.12 12.78 -5.33
CA SER A 30 17.00 12.71 -6.30
C SER A 30 16.63 14.11 -6.80
N VAL A 31 16.24 14.23 -8.07
CA VAL A 31 15.80 15.52 -8.65
C VAL A 31 14.57 16.06 -7.92
N GLU A 32 13.68 15.17 -7.50
CA GLU A 32 12.46 15.49 -6.75
C GLU A 32 12.70 15.73 -5.25
N SER A 33 13.95 15.64 -4.78
CA SER A 33 14.23 15.81 -3.35
C SER A 33 14.17 17.29 -2.93
N PRO A 34 13.49 17.63 -1.82
CA PRO A 34 13.41 19.01 -1.34
C PRO A 34 14.77 19.65 -1.06
N CYS A 35 15.79 18.83 -0.77
CA CYS A 35 17.15 19.31 -0.52
C CYS A 35 17.85 19.93 -1.74
N LYS A 36 17.31 19.77 -2.95
CA LYS A 36 17.78 20.48 -4.15
C LYS A 36 17.06 21.80 -4.40
N GLU A 37 16.00 22.10 -3.67
CA GLU A 37 15.26 23.35 -3.83
C GLU A 37 16.08 24.53 -3.30
N HIS A 38 15.97 25.67 -4.00
CA HIS A 38 16.69 26.87 -3.62
C HIS A 38 16.19 27.41 -2.27
N GLY A 39 17.09 27.58 -1.30
CA GLY A 39 16.74 28.03 0.04
C GLY A 39 16.33 26.92 1.01
N HIS A 40 16.48 25.65 0.64
CA HIS A 40 16.25 24.53 1.56
C HIS A 40 17.17 24.63 2.79
N VAL A 41 16.57 24.67 3.98
CA VAL A 41 17.28 24.66 5.24
C VAL A 41 17.36 23.21 5.76
N PRO A 42 18.56 22.63 5.92
CA PRO A 42 18.71 21.28 6.45
C PRO A 42 18.08 21.16 7.83
N THR A 43 17.30 20.11 8.05
CA THR A 43 16.68 19.84 9.36
C THR A 43 17.70 19.33 10.39
N THR A 44 18.88 18.91 9.94
CA THR A 44 19.93 18.32 10.78
C THR A 44 21.25 19.09 10.63
N LEU A 45 22.09 19.02 11.66
CA LEU A 45 23.43 19.62 11.64
C LEU A 45 24.30 18.90 10.59
N LEU A 46 24.96 19.70 9.74
CA LEU A 46 25.86 19.18 8.73
C LEU A 46 27.11 18.56 9.36
N ILE A 47 27.49 17.38 8.88
CA ILE A 47 28.71 16.70 9.31
C ILE A 47 29.90 17.33 8.58
N LYS A 48 30.82 17.92 9.34
CA LYS A 48 32.04 18.55 8.81
C LYS A 48 33.33 17.80 9.20
N ASP A 49 33.27 17.00 10.25
CA ASP A 49 34.43 16.26 10.75
C ASP A 49 34.74 15.05 9.85
N PRO A 50 35.96 14.94 9.28
CA PRO A 50 36.34 13.82 8.42
C PRO A 50 36.27 12.47 9.13
N VAL A 51 36.51 12.41 10.45
CA VAL A 51 36.44 11.16 11.21
C VAL A 51 34.99 10.67 11.30
N ALA A 52 34.05 11.56 11.59
CA ALA A 52 32.62 11.26 11.58
C ALA A 52 32.12 10.74 10.22
N LEU A 53 32.66 11.26 9.10
CA LEU A 53 32.30 10.79 7.76
C LEU A 53 32.77 9.37 7.49
N GLU A 54 34.00 9.05 7.87
CA GLU A 54 34.55 7.69 7.75
C GLU A 54 33.78 6.69 8.63
N LEU A 55 33.43 7.09 9.85
CA LEU A 55 32.61 6.26 10.74
C LEU A 55 31.23 5.99 10.15
N LEU A 56 30.56 6.99 9.59
CA LEU A 56 29.25 6.83 8.96
C LEU A 56 29.33 5.93 7.71
N SER A 57 30.33 6.14 6.86
CA SER A 57 30.58 5.30 5.67
C SER A 57 30.83 3.84 6.05
N THR A 58 31.67 3.62 7.06
CA THR A 58 31.98 2.29 7.59
C THR A 58 30.74 1.63 8.17
N PHE A 59 30.00 2.35 9.01
CA PHE A 59 28.75 1.87 9.59
C PHE A 59 27.75 1.43 8.52
N LEU A 60 27.51 2.26 7.49
CA LEU A 60 26.61 1.91 6.38
C LEU A 60 27.01 0.59 5.72
N ARG A 61 28.31 0.36 5.50
CA ARG A 61 28.83 -0.90 4.93
C ARG A 61 28.62 -2.11 5.83
N THR A 62 28.49 -1.91 7.15
CA THR A 62 28.23 -3.02 8.10
C THR A 62 26.76 -3.45 8.12
N THR A 63 25.84 -2.61 7.66
CA THR A 63 24.40 -2.88 7.68
C THR A 63 24.03 -4.10 6.84
N THR A 64 23.01 -4.84 7.27
CA THR A 64 22.47 -6.00 6.55
C THR A 64 21.97 -5.62 5.16
N VAL A 65 21.31 -4.46 5.05
CA VAL A 65 20.77 -3.94 3.78
C VAL A 65 21.89 -3.64 2.79
N PHE A 66 23.04 -3.13 3.24
CA PHE A 66 24.17 -2.87 2.35
C PHE A 66 24.88 -4.15 1.92
N LYS A 67 25.09 -5.09 2.85
CA LYS A 67 25.75 -6.38 2.61
C LYS A 67 24.93 -7.23 1.63
N ASN A 68 23.65 -7.39 1.91
CA ASN A 68 22.74 -8.26 1.16
C ASN A 68 21.76 -7.43 0.31
N ALA A 69 22.26 -6.41 -0.38
CA ALA A 69 21.43 -5.47 -1.13
C ALA A 69 20.51 -6.18 -2.15
N GLU A 70 20.96 -7.30 -2.70
CA GLU A 70 20.23 -8.17 -3.63
C GLU A 70 18.89 -8.66 -3.06
N ASP A 71 18.79 -8.86 -1.75
CA ASP A 71 17.54 -9.29 -1.11
C ASP A 71 16.54 -8.13 -0.97
N TYR A 72 17.04 -6.89 -0.96
CA TYR A 72 16.26 -5.70 -0.65
C TYR A 72 15.91 -4.84 -1.88
N VAL A 73 16.46 -5.12 -3.06
CA VAL A 73 16.16 -4.35 -4.28
C VAL A 73 14.69 -4.41 -4.70
N LYS A 74 13.99 -5.48 -4.33
CA LYS A 74 12.56 -5.67 -4.57
C LYS A 74 11.70 -5.29 -3.37
N SER A 75 12.31 -4.94 -2.23
CA SER A 75 11.61 -4.40 -1.07
C SER A 75 11.10 -3.00 -1.38
N LYS A 76 9.97 -2.97 -2.09
CA LYS A 76 9.17 -1.77 -2.32
C LYS A 76 8.39 -1.42 -1.07
N ASP A 77 7.87 -0.21 -1.10
CA ASP A 77 6.92 0.32 -0.13
C ASP A 77 5.87 -0.72 0.26
N THR A 78 5.80 -1.05 1.56
CA THR A 78 4.82 -1.99 2.13
C THR A 78 3.42 -1.40 2.19
N PHE A 79 3.25 -0.12 1.84
CA PHE A 79 1.99 0.63 1.87
C PHE A 79 0.80 -0.16 1.32
N TYR A 80 0.92 -0.76 0.13
CA TYR A 80 -0.19 -1.51 -0.47
C TYR A 80 -0.50 -2.81 0.27
N ILE A 81 0.53 -3.50 0.76
CA ILE A 81 0.38 -4.76 1.51
C ILE A 81 -0.30 -4.46 2.86
N GLU A 82 0.18 -3.43 3.56
CA GLU A 82 -0.41 -2.97 4.83
C GLU A 82 -1.84 -2.48 4.64
N SER A 83 -2.10 -1.70 3.59
CA SER A 83 -3.44 -1.20 3.26
C SER A 83 -4.41 -2.33 2.88
N PHE A 84 -3.94 -3.35 2.17
CA PHE A 84 -4.71 -4.55 1.87
C PHE A 84 -5.06 -5.32 3.16
N ASN A 85 -4.07 -5.55 4.02
CA ASN A 85 -4.28 -6.21 5.31
C ASN A 85 -5.26 -5.43 6.20
N ASN A 86 -5.20 -4.09 6.19
CA ASN A 86 -6.18 -3.26 6.91
C ASN A 86 -7.59 -3.39 6.33
N SER A 87 -7.72 -3.49 5.00
CA SER A 87 -9.02 -3.74 4.35
C SER A 87 -9.58 -5.12 4.70
N MET A 88 -8.71 -6.14 4.74
CA MET A 88 -9.07 -7.49 5.19
C MET A 88 -9.63 -7.50 6.61
N LEU A 89 -9.01 -6.75 7.54
CA LEU A 89 -9.44 -6.70 8.94
C LEU A 89 -10.86 -6.14 9.14
N ILE A 90 -11.42 -5.42 8.16
CA ILE A 90 -12.83 -4.96 8.20
C ILE A 90 -13.80 -6.15 8.18
N TYR A 91 -13.47 -7.19 7.41
CA TYR A 91 -14.34 -8.36 7.21
C TYR A 91 -13.90 -9.57 8.05
N LEU A 92 -12.60 -9.67 8.30
CA LEU A 92 -11.92 -10.75 9.02
C LEU A 92 -11.17 -10.17 10.20
N ASP A 93 -11.87 -9.96 11.32
CA ASP A 93 -11.19 -9.56 12.54
C ASP A 93 -10.31 -10.72 13.03
N LYS A 94 -9.02 -10.43 13.25
CA LYS A 94 -8.03 -11.39 13.77
C LYS A 94 -8.40 -11.97 15.14
N ARG A 95 -9.29 -11.33 15.89
CA ARG A 95 -9.72 -11.75 17.24
C ARG A 95 -10.87 -12.75 17.21
N VAL A 96 -11.51 -12.94 16.07
CA VAL A 96 -12.65 -13.84 15.92
C VAL A 96 -12.22 -15.08 15.16
N HIS A 97 -12.52 -16.25 15.70
CA HIS A 97 -12.31 -17.50 14.99
C HIS A 97 -13.49 -17.76 14.05
N TYR A 98 -13.21 -17.86 12.75
CA TYR A 98 -14.18 -18.21 11.72
C TYR A 98 -13.96 -19.64 11.25
N GLN A 99 -15.05 -20.35 10.97
CA GLN A 99 -15.01 -21.61 10.23
C GLN A 99 -14.62 -21.39 8.77
N ASP A 100 -14.02 -22.39 8.12
CA ASP A 100 -13.42 -22.29 6.78
C ASP A 100 -14.33 -21.66 5.72
N LYS A 101 -15.61 -22.07 5.67
CA LYS A 101 -16.59 -21.50 4.70
C LYS A 101 -16.78 -20.00 4.91
N SER A 102 -17.01 -19.59 6.16
CA SER A 102 -17.20 -18.19 6.54
C SER A 102 -15.94 -17.37 6.34
N TYR A 103 -14.78 -17.96 6.61
CA TYR A 103 -13.49 -17.33 6.40
C TYR A 103 -13.27 -17.02 4.91
N ASN A 104 -13.43 -18.01 4.04
CA ASN A 104 -13.26 -17.87 2.59
C ASN A 104 -14.23 -16.85 1.98
N LEU A 105 -15.49 -16.86 2.42
CA LEU A 105 -16.49 -15.88 1.97
C LEU A 105 -16.07 -14.46 2.35
N ARG A 106 -15.69 -14.22 3.62
CA ARG A 106 -15.28 -12.90 4.12
C ARG A 106 -13.99 -12.42 3.46
N GLN A 107 -13.04 -13.32 3.23
CA GLN A 107 -11.82 -13.03 2.47
C GLN A 107 -12.15 -12.58 1.04
N SER A 108 -13.08 -13.27 0.38
CA SER A 108 -13.51 -12.92 -0.97
C SER A 108 -14.20 -11.54 -1.01
N LEU A 109 -15.04 -11.23 -0.02
CA LEU A 109 -15.67 -9.91 0.11
C LEU A 109 -14.65 -8.79 0.33
N ALA A 110 -13.67 -9.02 1.20
CA ALA A 110 -12.59 -8.06 1.43
C ALA A 110 -11.76 -7.81 0.16
N LEU A 111 -11.52 -8.84 -0.64
CA LEU A 111 -10.81 -8.73 -1.91
C LEU A 111 -11.62 -7.91 -2.94
N LEU A 112 -12.93 -8.11 -3.01
CA LEU A 112 -13.81 -7.30 -3.86
C LEU A 112 -13.84 -5.83 -3.43
N ASP A 113 -13.96 -5.56 -2.13
CA ASP A 113 -13.91 -4.20 -1.57
C ASP A 113 -12.54 -3.55 -1.84
N TRP A 114 -11.45 -4.28 -1.69
CA TRP A 114 -10.12 -3.76 -2.00
C TRP A 114 -9.96 -3.42 -3.48
N ASN A 115 -10.33 -4.34 -4.38
CA ASN A 115 -10.16 -4.15 -5.82
C ASN A 115 -10.98 -2.97 -6.36
N GLU A 116 -12.16 -2.69 -5.79
CA GLU A 116 -12.97 -1.53 -6.18
C GLU A 116 -12.36 -0.20 -5.68
N HIS A 117 -11.60 -0.22 -4.58
CA HIS A 117 -11.17 1.01 -3.89
C HIS A 117 -9.68 1.28 -3.87
N VAL A 118 -8.84 0.35 -4.33
CA VAL A 118 -7.40 0.53 -4.39
C VAL A 118 -7.06 1.72 -5.28
N GLY A 119 -6.19 2.61 -4.81
CA GLY A 119 -5.79 3.80 -5.57
C GLY A 119 -6.88 4.86 -5.72
N ARG A 120 -7.97 4.79 -4.92
CA ARG A 120 -9.04 5.79 -4.95
C ARG A 120 -8.48 7.21 -4.73
N GLY A 121 -8.95 8.14 -5.56
CA GLY A 121 -8.59 9.56 -5.47
C GLY A 121 -9.01 10.21 -4.16
N HIS A 122 -8.51 11.43 -3.95
CA HIS A 122 -8.86 12.27 -2.81
C HIS A 122 -9.44 13.59 -3.28
N THR A 123 -10.46 14.07 -2.57
CA THR A 123 -11.20 15.30 -2.93
C THR A 123 -10.51 16.53 -2.35
N SER A 124 -9.84 16.38 -1.20
CA SER A 124 -9.09 17.46 -0.58
C SER A 124 -8.01 16.92 0.35
N ILE A 125 -7.07 17.79 0.70
CA ILE A 125 -6.07 17.57 1.75
C ILE A 125 -6.37 18.62 2.82
N TYR A 126 -6.67 18.18 4.04
CA TYR A 126 -6.74 19.13 5.15
C TYR A 126 -5.33 19.38 5.68
N LEU A 127 -4.94 20.65 5.77
CA LEU A 127 -3.64 21.09 6.27
C LEU A 127 -3.73 21.34 7.78
N ILE A 128 -2.78 20.79 8.53
CA ILE A 128 -2.53 21.11 9.93
C ILE A 128 -1.38 22.09 9.93
N GLU A 129 -1.64 23.30 10.40
CA GLU A 129 -0.59 24.30 10.64
C GLU A 129 0.05 24.03 12.00
N ASP A 130 1.36 23.80 12.00
CA ASP A 130 2.18 23.74 13.22
C ASP A 130 2.84 25.10 13.43
N CYS A 131 2.55 25.77 14.56
CA CYS A 131 3.10 27.09 14.86
C CYS A 131 4.64 27.10 14.94
N GLN A 132 5.27 25.97 15.28
CA GLN A 132 6.74 25.86 15.36
C GLN A 132 7.37 25.58 13.98
N HIS A 133 6.58 25.06 13.05
CA HIS A 133 7.02 24.69 11.71
C HIS A 133 5.94 25.04 10.68
N PRO A 134 5.70 26.34 10.42
CA PRO A 134 4.63 26.79 9.52
C PRO A 134 4.78 26.26 8.08
N ASP A 135 6.01 25.93 7.67
CA ASP A 135 6.30 25.35 6.35
C ASP A 135 6.00 23.84 6.27
N ARG A 136 5.78 23.17 7.41
CA ARG A 136 5.38 21.76 7.43
C ARG A 136 3.88 21.66 7.20
N GLN A 137 3.51 21.51 5.94
CA GLN A 137 2.16 21.11 5.54
C GLN A 137 1.92 19.63 5.89
N GLY A 138 1.58 19.37 7.16
CA GLY A 138 1.04 18.08 7.60
C GLY A 138 -0.44 17.97 7.24
N GLY A 139 -0.93 16.78 6.87
CA GLY A 139 -2.34 16.65 6.51
C GLY A 139 -2.81 15.23 6.22
N LYS A 140 -4.11 14.99 6.41
CA LYS A 140 -4.76 13.74 5.99
C LYS A 140 -5.52 13.96 4.69
N LYS A 141 -5.31 13.07 3.72
CA LYS A 141 -6.10 13.03 2.47
C LYS A 141 -7.53 12.64 2.79
N LYS A 142 -8.51 13.45 2.34
CA LYS A 142 -9.93 13.11 2.40
C LYS A 142 -10.31 12.39 1.12
N TYR A 143 -10.41 11.08 1.19
CA TYR A 143 -10.70 10.24 0.02
C TYR A 143 -12.12 10.41 -0.49
N VAL A 144 -12.32 10.20 -1.80
CA VAL A 144 -13.65 10.12 -2.42
C VAL A 144 -14.49 9.06 -1.70
N ARG A 145 -15.82 9.18 -1.65
CA ARG A 145 -16.69 8.20 -0.97
C ARG A 145 -16.52 6.79 -1.57
N LYS A 146 -16.63 5.74 -0.75
CA LYS A 146 -16.61 4.33 -1.21
C LYS A 146 -17.88 4.05 -2.03
N THR A 147 -17.72 3.27 -3.09
CA THR A 147 -18.82 2.68 -3.86
C THR A 147 -18.90 1.19 -3.53
N TYR A 148 -20.05 0.56 -3.71
CA TYR A 148 -20.19 -0.87 -3.41
C TYR A 148 -20.84 -1.57 -4.59
N SER A 149 -20.26 -1.37 -5.78
CA SER A 149 -20.77 -1.92 -7.03
C SER A 149 -20.79 -3.45 -7.00
N PHE A 150 -19.81 -4.07 -6.34
CA PHE A 150 -19.75 -5.52 -6.18
C PHE A 150 -20.95 -6.07 -5.41
N VAL A 151 -21.49 -5.35 -4.42
CA VAL A 151 -22.66 -5.79 -3.65
C VAL A 151 -23.89 -5.88 -4.56
N ARG A 152 -24.10 -4.88 -5.42
CA ARG A 152 -25.19 -4.91 -6.40
C ARG A 152 -25.06 -6.10 -7.34
N LYS A 153 -23.86 -6.36 -7.87
CA LYS A 153 -23.60 -7.51 -8.74
C LYS A 153 -23.87 -8.84 -8.05
N ILE A 154 -23.47 -8.99 -6.78
CA ILE A 154 -23.76 -10.19 -6.00
C ILE A 154 -25.26 -10.37 -5.85
N SER A 155 -26.00 -9.31 -5.49
CA SER A 155 -27.46 -9.36 -5.38
C SER A 155 -28.14 -9.74 -6.69
N GLU A 156 -27.70 -9.16 -7.81
CA GLU A 156 -28.23 -9.49 -9.15
C GLU A 156 -27.98 -10.96 -9.50
N LEU A 157 -26.78 -11.50 -9.24
CA LEU A 157 -26.45 -12.90 -9.47
C LEU A 157 -27.28 -13.85 -8.60
N VAL A 158 -27.51 -13.50 -7.33
CA VAL A 158 -28.33 -14.30 -6.42
C VAL A 158 -29.78 -14.34 -6.90
N LEU A 159 -30.34 -13.21 -7.34
CA LEU A 159 -31.70 -13.17 -7.90
C LEU A 159 -31.82 -13.97 -9.19
N GLN A 160 -30.81 -13.92 -10.07
CA GLN A 160 -30.79 -14.73 -11.29
C GLN A 160 -30.71 -16.23 -10.99
N ALA A 161 -29.87 -16.63 -10.03
CA ALA A 161 -29.77 -18.02 -9.61
C ALA A 161 -31.09 -18.54 -9.02
N ALA A 162 -31.73 -17.75 -8.14
CA ALA A 162 -33.03 -18.11 -7.56
C ALA A 162 -34.12 -18.24 -8.64
N ALA A 163 -34.14 -17.35 -9.63
CA ALA A 163 -35.10 -17.42 -10.73
C ALA A 163 -34.90 -18.63 -11.66
N LEU A 164 -33.68 -19.16 -11.76
CA LEU A 164 -33.38 -20.38 -12.51
C LEU A 164 -33.80 -21.64 -11.73
N ASP A 165 -33.55 -21.68 -10.42
CA ASP A 165 -34.02 -22.77 -9.56
C ASP A 165 -35.57 -22.87 -9.56
N ASP A 166 -36.28 -21.74 -9.58
CA ASP A 166 -37.75 -21.71 -9.71
C ASP A 166 -38.23 -22.22 -11.09
N ALA A 167 -37.43 -22.07 -12.15
CA ALA A 167 -37.78 -22.53 -13.50
C ALA A 167 -37.61 -24.05 -13.66
N ASP A 168 -36.63 -24.66 -13.01
CA ASP A 168 -36.41 -26.11 -13.04
C ASP A 168 -37.54 -26.86 -12.29
N VAL A 169 -38.07 -26.30 -11.20
CA VAL A 169 -39.19 -26.90 -10.43
C VAL A 169 -40.51 -26.93 -11.22
N VAL A 170 -40.75 -25.98 -12.14
CA VAL A 170 -42.00 -25.92 -12.91
C VAL A 170 -42.03 -26.92 -14.07
N THR A 171 -40.89 -27.51 -14.44
CA THR A 171 -40.82 -28.47 -15.58
C THR A 171 -41.08 -29.93 -15.20
N ASP A 172 -41.18 -30.29 -13.92
CA ASP A 172 -41.35 -31.68 -13.46
C ASP A 172 -42.82 -32.09 -13.22
N ASP A 173 -43.78 -31.15 -13.32
CA ASP A 173 -45.20 -31.41 -13.02
C ASP A 173 -46.05 -31.77 -14.27
N SER A 174 -45.40 -32.13 -15.37
CA SER A 174 -46.05 -32.56 -16.60
C SER A 174 -45.50 -33.90 -17.07
N LEU A 175 -46.02 -35.02 -16.54
CA LEU A 175 -46.22 -36.32 -17.22
C LEU A 175 -46.63 -37.39 -16.19
N GLY A 176 -47.87 -37.33 -15.72
CA GLY A 176 -48.48 -38.34 -14.86
C GLY A 176 -49.96 -38.54 -15.17
N GLY A 177 -50.34 -38.52 -16.45
CA GLY A 177 -51.70 -38.82 -16.90
C GLY A 177 -51.83 -40.28 -17.35
N ASP A 178 -52.64 -41.03 -16.59
CA ASP A 178 -53.40 -42.26 -16.89
C ASP A 178 -52.96 -43.19 -18.03
N LYS A 179 -52.92 -44.49 -17.70
CA LYS A 179 -53.63 -45.55 -18.47
C LYS A 179 -53.71 -46.89 -17.72
N ASN A 180 -54.97 -47.32 -17.55
CA ASN A 180 -55.56 -48.66 -17.33
C ASN A 180 -55.04 -49.57 -16.22
#